data_AF-A0A964MBV5-F1
#
_entry.id   AF-A0A964MBV5-F1
#
_cell.length_a   1.000
_cell.length_b   1.000
_cell.length_c   1.000
_cell.angle_alpha   90.00
_cell.angle_beta   90.00
_cell.angle_gamma   90.00
#
_symmetry.space_group_name_H-M   'P 1'
#
loop_
_entity.id
_entity.type
_entity.pdbx_description
1 polymer ?
#
loop_
_entity_poly.entity_id
_entity_poly.type
_entity_poly.pdbx_seq_one_letter_code
_entity_poly.pdbx_strand_id
1 'polypeptide(L)'
;AASAAGRERELSADDLAAIEYRKGEIDLWPELREAVLLALPLKPLCREDCRGICPACGRDLNEGSCGCREDRGDHRWDKLRELPGT
;
A
#
# COMPACT_ATOMS: atom_id res chain seq x y z
N ALA A 1 -11.59 -4.84 -30.38
CA ALA A 1 -12.65 -4.02 -29.77
C ALA A 1 -13.78 -4.93 -29.34
N ALA A 2 -13.96 -5.14 -28.04
CA ALA A 2 -15.16 -5.74 -27.46
C ALA A 2 -15.37 -5.05 -26.11
N SER A 3 -16.22 -4.04 -26.13
CA SER A 3 -16.63 -3.27 -24.96
C SER A 3 -17.39 -4.20 -24.01
N ALA A 4 -16.88 -4.38 -22.79
CA ALA A 4 -17.63 -4.98 -21.70
C ALA A 4 -18.71 -3.98 -21.27
N ALA A 5 -19.84 -4.00 -21.97
CA ALA A 5 -21.04 -3.31 -21.55
C ALA A 5 -21.47 -3.90 -20.19
N GLY A 6 -21.33 -3.10 -19.13
CA GLY A 6 -21.80 -3.45 -17.79
C GLY A 6 -23.29 -3.70 -17.83
N ARG A 7 -23.69 -4.94 -17.54
CA ARG A 7 -25.10 -5.31 -17.33
C ARG A 7 -25.48 -4.86 -15.93
N GLU A 8 -26.61 -4.18 -15.79
CA GLU A 8 -27.19 -3.83 -14.49
C GLU A 8 -27.51 -5.15 -13.75
N ARG A 9 -26.93 -5.34 -12.56
CA ARG A 9 -27.09 -6.55 -11.74
C ARG A 9 -27.38 -6.14 -10.31
N GLU A 10 -28.38 -6.77 -9.71
CA GLU A 10 -28.69 -6.62 -8.28
C GLU A 10 -27.52 -7.16 -7.43
N LEU A 11 -27.15 -6.39 -6.40
CA LEU A 11 -26.12 -6.80 -5.44
C LEU A 11 -26.64 -7.99 -4.63
N SER A 12 -25.81 -9.03 -4.51
CA SER A 12 -26.13 -10.15 -3.63
C SER A 12 -25.88 -9.79 -2.17
N ALA A 13 -26.40 -10.58 -1.24
CA ALA A 13 -26.14 -10.38 0.20
C ALA A 13 -24.64 -10.43 0.52
N ASP A 14 -23.85 -11.20 -0.23
CA ASP A 14 -22.40 -11.30 -0.06
C ASP A 14 -21.67 -10.03 -0.57
N ASP A 15 -22.27 -9.29 -1.50
CA ASP A 15 -21.74 -8.01 -1.99
C ASP A 15 -22.08 -6.85 -1.05
N LEU A 16 -23.06 -7.03 -0.16
CA LEU A 16 -23.41 -6.08 0.87
C LEU A 16 -22.52 -6.36 2.09
N ALA A 17 -21.67 -5.40 2.48
CA ALA A 17 -20.90 -5.46 3.72
C ALA A 17 -21.84 -5.31 4.95
N ALA A 18 -22.69 -6.32 5.16
CA ALA A 18 -23.70 -6.36 6.20
C ALA A 18 -23.15 -7.07 7.43
N ILE A 19 -23.22 -6.40 8.58
CA ILE A 19 -22.86 -6.99 9.86
C ILE A 19 -24.12 -7.61 10.48
N GLU A 20 -24.08 -8.89 10.79
CA GLU A 20 -25.21 -9.59 11.35
C GLU A 20 -25.34 -9.34 12.86
N TYR A 21 -26.51 -8.86 13.28
CA TYR A 21 -26.88 -8.84 14.70
C TYR A 21 -27.40 -10.20 15.14
N ARG A 22 -26.74 -10.82 16.12
CA ARG A 22 -27.15 -12.13 16.67
C ARG A 22 -27.17 -12.06 18.19
N LYS A 23 -28.31 -12.42 18.78
CA LYS A 23 -28.48 -12.63 20.24
C LYS A 23 -28.06 -11.45 21.13
N GLY A 24 -28.24 -10.20 20.70
CA GLY A 24 -27.82 -9.05 21.52
C GLY A 24 -26.45 -8.49 21.17
N GLU A 25 -25.72 -9.14 20.27
CA GLU A 25 -24.32 -8.84 19.97
C GLU A 25 -24.12 -8.62 18.47
N ILE A 26 -23.08 -7.83 18.15
CA ILE A 26 -22.57 -7.59 16.81
C ILE A 26 -21.07 -7.89 16.87
N ASP A 27 -20.58 -8.75 15.99
CA ASP A 27 -19.14 -8.96 15.83
C ASP A 27 -18.57 -7.89 14.88
N LEU A 28 -17.83 -6.93 15.44
CA LEU A 28 -17.19 -5.84 14.68
C LEU A 28 -15.75 -6.17 14.26
N TRP A 29 -15.27 -7.37 14.57
CA TRP A 29 -13.89 -7.75 14.31
C TRP A 29 -13.51 -7.66 12.83
N PRO A 30 -14.34 -8.11 11.87
CA PRO A 30 -14.00 -8.03 10.44
C PRO A 30 -13.79 -6.58 9.98
N GLU A 31 -14.71 -5.68 10.33
CA GLU A 31 -14.72 -4.28 9.88
C GLU A 31 -13.63 -3.48 10.58
N LEU A 32 -13.43 -3.71 11.88
CA LEU A 32 -12.35 -3.07 12.63
C LEU A 32 -10.99 -3.49 12.09
N ARG A 33 -10.80 -4.78 11.77
CA ARG A 33 -9.56 -5.28 11.18
C ARG A 33 -9.28 -4.60 9.85
N GLU A 34 -10.27 -4.49 8.97
CA GLU A 34 -10.10 -3.84 7.68
C GLU A 34 -9.74 -2.35 7.84
N ALA A 35 -10.49 -1.63 8.67
CA ALA A 35 -10.22 -0.21 8.95
C ALA A 35 -8.82 0.01 9.54
N VAL A 36 -8.39 -0.85 10.47
CA VAL A 36 -7.04 -0.79 11.06
C VAL A 36 -5.99 -1.05 10.00
N LEU A 37 -6.14 -2.08 9.16
CA LEU A 37 -5.18 -2.39 8.10
C LEU A 37 -5.02 -1.23 7.10
N LEU A 38 -6.11 -0.54 6.76
CA LEU A 38 -6.08 0.63 5.89
C LEU A 38 -5.46 1.87 6.56
N ALA A 39 -5.58 1.97 7.89
CA ALA A 39 -5.00 3.06 8.66
C ALA A 39 -3.50 2.87 8.95
N LEU A 40 -2.96 1.66 8.78
CA LEU A 40 -1.53 1.41 9.00
C LEU A 40 -0.67 2.19 7.99
N PRO A 41 0.43 2.81 8.43
CA PRO A 41 1.34 3.49 7.53
C PRO A 41 1.99 2.49 6.57
N LEU A 42 2.07 2.84 5.29
CA LEU A 42 2.76 2.03 4.26
C LEU A 42 4.25 1.80 4.58
N LYS A 43 4.87 2.74 5.30
CA LYS A 43 6.27 2.69 5.72
C LYS A 43 6.34 3.05 7.21
N PRO A 44 6.13 2.10 8.12
CA PRO A 44 6.27 2.37 9.55
C PRO A 44 7.73 2.71 9.86
N LEU A 45 7.94 3.87 10.47
CA LEU A 45 9.25 4.30 10.97
C LEU A 45 9.33 3.99 12.47
N CYS A 46 10.52 3.69 12.97
CA CYS A 46 10.72 3.46 14.41
C CYS A 46 10.65 4.75 15.26
N ARG A 47 10.78 5.93 14.62
CA ARG A 47 10.67 7.29 15.16
C ARG A 47 10.47 8.30 14.03
N GLU A 48 10.02 9.51 14.34
CA GLU A 48 9.66 10.54 13.36
C GLU A 48 10.82 10.93 12.43
N ASP A 49 12.06 10.95 12.93
CA ASP A 49 13.27 11.33 12.21
C ASP A 49 14.09 10.12 11.69
N CYS A 50 13.50 8.92 11.68
CA CYS A 50 14.22 7.72 11.28
C CYS A 50 14.66 7.79 9.82
N ARG A 51 15.97 7.72 9.59
CA ARG A 51 16.57 7.69 8.25
C ARG A 51 16.38 6.36 7.52
N GLY A 52 15.84 5.35 8.20
CA GLY A 52 15.55 4.03 7.65
C GLY A 52 16.80 3.20 7.37
N ILE A 53 16.64 2.24 6.47
CA ILE A 53 17.67 1.25 6.13
C ILE A 53 18.06 1.45 4.65
N CYS A 54 19.33 1.25 4.32
CA CYS A 54 19.78 1.26 2.94
C CYS A 54 19.10 0.13 2.14
N PRO A 55 18.37 0.41 1.05
CA PRO A 55 17.69 -0.62 0.26
C PRO A 55 18.66 -1.54 -0.49
N ALA A 56 19.92 -1.12 -0.66
CA ALA A 56 20.95 -1.91 -1.35
C ALA A 56 21.72 -2.85 -0.41
N CYS A 57 22.04 -2.42 0.81
CA CYS A 57 22.94 -3.18 1.71
C CYS A 57 22.40 -3.47 3.11
N GLY A 58 21.24 -2.91 3.49
CA GLY A 58 20.65 -3.18 4.81
C GLY A 58 21.26 -2.40 5.98
N ARG A 59 22.23 -1.49 5.74
CA ARG A 59 22.81 -0.64 6.80
C ARG A 59 21.75 0.26 7.41
N ASP A 60 21.74 0.38 8.74
CA ASP A 60 20.99 1.41 9.46
C ASP A 60 21.57 2.79 9.12
N LEU A 61 20.79 3.59 8.39
CA LEU A 61 21.21 4.93 8.00
C LEU A 61 21.22 5.90 9.18
N ASN A 62 20.62 5.52 10.32
CA ASN A 62 20.71 6.27 11.56
C ASN A 62 22.12 6.27 12.17
N GLU A 63 22.97 5.29 11.85
CA GLU A 63 24.36 5.23 12.31
C GLU A 63 25.34 5.99 11.39
N GLY A 64 24.90 6.38 10.19
CA GLY A 64 25.75 7.07 9.21
C GLY A 64 25.46 6.63 7.78
N SER A 65 26.17 7.24 6.83
CA SER A 65 26.04 6.90 5.40
C SER A 65 26.66 5.54 5.09
N CYS A 66 26.01 4.77 4.22
CA CYS A 66 26.49 3.44 3.79
C CYS A 66 27.49 3.47 2.61
N GLY A 67 27.63 4.59 1.91
CA GLY A 67 28.50 4.70 0.73
C GLY A 67 28.02 3.93 -0.51
N CYS A 68 26.85 3.27 -0.45
CA CYS A 68 26.24 2.67 -1.63
C CYS A 68 25.97 3.75 -2.69
N ARG A 69 26.23 3.42 -3.96
CA ARG A 69 25.81 4.27 -5.07
C ARG A 69 24.30 4.43 -5.03
N GLU A 70 23.83 5.65 -5.22
CA GLU A 70 22.41 5.88 -5.49
C GLU A 70 22.02 5.04 -6.70
N ASP A 71 21.02 4.20 -6.49
CA ASP A 71 20.42 3.43 -7.57
C ASP A 71 19.90 4.42 -8.61
N ARG A 72 20.38 4.33 -9.86
CA ARG A 72 19.87 5.17 -10.96
C ARG A 72 18.42 4.81 -11.34
N GLY A 73 17.81 3.91 -10.57
CA GLY A 73 16.55 3.29 -10.86
C GLY A 73 16.72 2.24 -11.95
N ASP A 74 15.62 1.56 -12.26
CA ASP A 74 15.63 0.49 -13.24
C ASP A 74 15.98 1.02 -14.65
N HIS A 75 16.95 0.36 -15.28
CA HIS A 75 17.47 0.67 -16.62
C HIS A 75 16.39 0.60 -17.71
N ARG A 76 15.32 -0.19 -17.51
CA ARG A 76 14.20 -0.27 -18.46
C ARG A 76 13.50 1.08 -18.65
N TRP A 77 13.64 2.00 -17.71
CA TRP A 77 13.07 3.35 -17.77
C TRP A 77 14.05 4.42 -18.28
N ASP A 78 15.26 4.04 -18.71
CA ASP A 78 16.27 5.00 -19.20
C ASP A 78 15.71 5.94 -20.28
N LYS A 79 14.90 5.42 -21.20
CA LYS A 79 14.30 6.20 -22.28
C LYS A 79 13.24 7.21 -21.82
N LEU A 80 12.54 6.95 -20.73
CA LEU A 80 11.54 7.89 -20.19
C LEU A 80 12.19 9.12 -19.57
N ARG A 81 13.42 9.00 -19.03
CA ARG A 81 14.18 10.14 -18.48
C ARG A 81 14.59 11.17 -19.53
N GLU A 82 14.61 10.78 -20.81
CA GLU A 82 14.96 11.66 -21.93
C GLU A 82 13.77 12.54 -22.36
N LEU A 83 12.56 12.31 -21.84
CA LEU A 83 11.37 13.07 -22.20
C LEU A 83 11.30 14.40 -21.42
N PRO A 84 10.93 15.51 -22.09
CA PRO A 84 10.72 16.78 -21.41
C PRO A 84 9.43 16.74 -20.57
N GLY A 85 9.57 16.61 -19.24
CA GLY A 85 8.52 16.96 -18.27
C GLY A 85 8.22 15.92 -17.20
N THR A 86 8.85 16.09 -16.03
CA THR A 86 8.23 16.10 -14.69
C THR A 86 9.04 17.03 -13.81
#